data_AF-A0A522R3L2-F1
#
_entry.id   AF-A0A522R3L2-F1
#
_cell.length_a   1.000
_cell.length_b   1.000
_cell.length_c   1.000
_cell.angle_alpha   90.00
_cell.angle_beta   90.00
_cell.angle_gamma   90.00
#
_symmetry.space_group_name_H-M   'P 1'
#
loop_
_entity.id
_entity.type
_entity.pdbx_description
1 polymer ?
#
loop_
_entity_poly.entity_id
_entity_poly.type
_entity_poly.pdbx_seq_one_letter_code
_entity_poly.pdbx_strand_id
1 'polypeptide(L)'
;ANKASDANLNIKGRFADIVNGGELLQPSTGFLGLNYTSTNPHPMSGTNNLFTSRTIISDLVMNNLKMLDDRRLFYFADPSPAKIAGGLSDADTAAYVGANVTDSYDDITTNLLNNQYSLLNARYLKVQAGDPRIMVSYAEQQLILAEARVLGWITTGTAQDYYESGVKAALATYMSVDPSFVHGNPVTQSYIDNYFTGEAAFKSATDDQLKQIWLQRYLLQFMQDPFSAFFLQRRTGYPVFPINPATSLNVNNKNAIPVRWLYPGSELNYNKQNLIDALNRQYGGVDEINNKMWLLK
;
A
#
# COMPACT_ATOMS: atom_id res chain seq x y z
N ALA A 1 -14.32 -9.70 5.01
CA ALA A 1 -14.87 -8.57 5.78
C ALA A 1 -15.83 -9.10 6.83
N ASN A 2 -15.89 -8.51 8.03
CA ASN A 2 -16.72 -9.00 9.14
C ASN A 2 -18.23 -8.95 8.86
N LYS A 3 -18.63 -8.22 7.82
CA LYS A 3 -20.02 -8.16 7.31
C LYS A 3 -20.34 -9.10 6.16
N ALA A 4 -19.39 -9.91 5.69
CA ALA A 4 -19.58 -10.74 4.49
C ALA A 4 -20.69 -11.80 4.62
N SER A 5 -21.07 -12.15 5.85
CA SER A 5 -22.16 -13.10 6.15
C SER A 5 -23.49 -12.41 6.47
N ASP A 6 -23.58 -11.08 6.39
CA ASP A 6 -24.83 -10.35 6.58
C ASP A 6 -25.78 -10.61 5.41
N ALA A 7 -26.89 -11.30 5.69
CA ALA A 7 -27.86 -11.73 4.68
C ALA A 7 -28.57 -10.55 4.00
N ASN A 8 -28.80 -9.44 4.73
CA ASN A 8 -29.50 -8.28 4.18
C ASN A 8 -28.62 -7.51 3.19
N LEU A 9 -27.31 -7.51 3.41
CA LEU A 9 -26.36 -6.87 2.49
C LEU A 9 -26.07 -7.72 1.25
N ASN A 10 -26.21 -9.06 1.36
CA ASN A 10 -25.91 -10.04 0.31
C ASN A 10 -24.56 -9.76 -0.40
N ILE A 11 -23.51 -9.48 0.37
CA ILE A 11 -22.23 -9.00 -0.19
C ILE A 11 -21.64 -10.03 -1.17
N LYS A 12 -21.61 -11.31 -0.79
CA LYS A 12 -21.03 -12.37 -1.62
C LYS A 12 -21.81 -12.59 -2.91
N GLY A 13 -23.15 -12.64 -2.81
CA GLY A 13 -24.02 -12.81 -3.97
C GLY A 13 -23.89 -11.63 -4.94
N ARG A 14 -23.98 -10.40 -4.45
CA ARG A 14 -23.81 -9.20 -5.28
C ARG A 14 -22.43 -9.13 -5.94
N PHE A 15 -21.37 -9.53 -5.23
CA PHE A 15 -20.04 -9.60 -5.82
C PHE A 15 -19.99 -10.63 -6.96
N ALA A 16 -20.54 -11.83 -6.75
CA ALA A 16 -20.60 -12.86 -7.78
C ALA A 16 -21.43 -12.43 -8.99
N ASP A 17 -22.57 -11.76 -8.77
CA ASP A 17 -23.42 -11.23 -9.86
C ASP A 17 -22.67 -10.22 -10.72
N ILE A 18 -21.90 -9.31 -10.10
CA ILE A 18 -21.06 -8.33 -10.82
C ILE A 18 -20.00 -9.04 -11.66
N VAL A 19 -19.31 -10.03 -11.08
CA VAL A 19 -18.27 -10.79 -11.79
C VAL A 19 -18.87 -11.57 -12.96
N ASN A 20 -20.01 -12.22 -12.76
CA ASN A 20 -20.72 -12.98 -13.80
C ASN A 20 -21.30 -12.07 -14.89
N GLY A 21 -21.58 -10.80 -14.58
CA GLY A 21 -21.97 -9.79 -15.56
C GLY A 21 -20.87 -9.48 -16.58
N GLY A 22 -19.60 -9.75 -16.25
CA GLY A 22 -18.47 -9.69 -17.20
C GLY A 22 -17.95 -8.29 -17.54
N GLU A 23 -18.59 -7.23 -17.04
CA GLU A 23 -18.20 -5.82 -17.24
C GLU A 23 -17.01 -5.45 -16.33
N LEU A 24 -15.91 -6.17 -16.50
CA LEU A 24 -14.67 -6.05 -15.73
C LEU A 24 -13.55 -5.46 -16.59
N LEU A 25 -12.61 -4.77 -15.94
CA LEU A 25 -11.40 -4.26 -16.58
C LEU A 25 -10.63 -5.41 -17.25
N GLN A 26 -10.14 -5.15 -18.47
CA GLN A 26 -9.24 -6.01 -19.22
C GLN A 26 -7.80 -5.49 -19.10
N PRO A 27 -6.77 -6.31 -19.41
CA PRO A 27 -5.38 -5.85 -19.38
C PRO A 27 -5.13 -4.59 -20.22
N SER A 28 -5.86 -4.43 -21.33
CA SER A 28 -5.76 -3.30 -22.25
C SER A 28 -6.64 -2.10 -21.88
N THR A 29 -7.50 -2.19 -20.86
CA THR A 29 -8.42 -1.10 -20.50
C THR A 29 -7.68 0.13 -19.94
N GLY A 30 -6.47 -0.06 -19.40
CA GLY A 30 -5.74 0.98 -18.70
C GLY A 30 -6.22 1.11 -17.24
N PHE A 31 -6.40 2.34 -16.78
CA PHE A 31 -6.82 2.63 -15.41
C PHE A 31 -7.74 3.85 -15.36
N LEU A 32 -8.60 3.89 -14.34
CA LEU A 32 -9.28 5.12 -13.95
C LEU A 32 -8.31 5.94 -13.09
N GLY A 33 -8.01 7.16 -13.52
CA GLY A 33 -7.04 8.00 -12.83
C GLY A 33 -6.65 9.24 -13.63
N LEU A 34 -5.47 9.77 -13.32
CA LEU A 34 -4.91 10.97 -13.94
C LEU A 34 -3.47 10.73 -14.40
N ASN A 35 -3.21 10.97 -15.68
CA ASN A 35 -1.86 11.10 -16.21
C ASN A 35 -1.36 12.54 -16.02
N TYR A 36 -0.10 12.69 -15.64
CA TYR A 36 0.57 13.98 -15.54
C TYR A 36 1.39 14.26 -16.80
N THR A 37 1.63 15.54 -17.07
CA THR A 37 2.40 16.02 -18.22
C THR A 37 3.36 17.12 -17.77
N SER A 38 4.24 17.59 -18.65
CA SER A 38 5.07 18.77 -18.35
C SER A 38 4.24 20.05 -18.13
N THR A 39 3.03 20.12 -18.70
CA THR A 39 2.10 21.24 -18.50
C THR A 39 1.31 21.11 -17.19
N ASN A 40 0.85 19.90 -16.87
CA ASN A 40 0.15 19.58 -15.62
C ASN A 40 0.99 18.58 -14.83
N PRO A 41 2.04 19.05 -14.13
CA PRO A 41 3.03 18.18 -13.53
C PRO A 41 2.47 17.41 -12.34
N HIS A 42 3.12 16.29 -12.04
CA HIS A 42 2.86 15.51 -10.83
C HIS A 42 2.97 16.41 -9.58
N PRO A 43 2.06 16.32 -8.58
CA PRO A 43 2.01 17.23 -7.42
C PRO A 43 3.27 17.25 -6.56
N MET A 44 4.08 16.19 -6.63
CA MET A 44 5.36 16.06 -5.93
C MET A 44 6.55 16.59 -6.72
N SER A 45 6.38 16.83 -8.02
CA SER A 45 7.47 17.26 -8.88
C SER A 45 7.80 18.72 -8.64
N GLY A 46 9.09 19.03 -8.48
CA GLY A 46 9.59 20.39 -8.31
C GLY A 46 9.19 21.08 -7.00
N THR A 47 8.69 20.35 -6.00
CA THR A 47 8.31 20.93 -4.71
C THR A 47 9.54 21.22 -3.84
N ASN A 48 9.55 22.37 -3.16
CA ASN A 48 10.58 22.72 -2.17
C ASN A 48 10.16 22.38 -0.72
N ASN A 49 9.14 21.55 -0.54
CA ASN A 49 8.57 21.18 0.76
C ASN A 49 9.34 20.07 1.50
N LEU A 50 10.49 19.64 0.95
CA LEU A 50 11.37 18.60 1.47
C LEU A 50 10.72 17.22 1.66
N PHE A 51 9.51 16.99 1.13
CA PHE A 51 8.79 15.74 1.34
C PHE A 51 9.57 14.55 0.79
N THR A 52 9.94 14.55 -0.50
CA THR A 52 10.70 13.44 -1.12
C THR A 52 12.06 13.25 -0.46
N SER A 53 12.78 14.34 -0.19
CA SER A 53 14.12 14.30 0.40
C SER A 53 14.15 14.03 1.91
N ARG A 54 13.01 13.85 2.58
CA ARG A 54 12.95 13.54 4.03
C ARG A 54 11.99 12.40 4.37
N THR A 55 11.24 11.89 3.40
CA THR A 55 10.36 10.73 3.63
C THR A 55 11.18 9.47 3.58
N ILE A 56 11.40 8.90 4.76
CA ILE A 56 12.02 7.59 4.95
C ILE A 56 10.97 6.51 4.66
N ILE A 57 11.40 5.41 4.05
CA ILE A 57 10.54 4.25 3.82
C ILE A 57 10.67 3.30 5.01
N SER A 58 9.57 2.67 5.43
CA SER A 58 9.60 1.72 6.54
C SER A 58 10.34 0.44 6.16
N ASP A 59 11.02 -0.16 7.14
CA ASP A 59 11.62 -1.49 7.01
C ASP A 59 10.57 -2.55 6.68
N LEU A 60 9.32 -2.36 7.11
CA LEU A 60 8.21 -3.24 6.73
C LEU A 60 8.07 -3.33 5.21
N VAL A 61 8.04 -2.20 4.50
CA VAL A 61 7.93 -2.19 3.03
C VAL A 61 9.20 -2.76 2.41
N MET A 62 10.38 -2.28 2.83
CA MET A 62 11.64 -2.69 2.22
C MET A 62 11.96 -4.17 2.42
N ASN A 63 11.78 -4.70 3.62
CA ASN A 63 12.08 -6.09 3.91
C ASN A 63 11.12 -7.05 3.21
N ASN A 64 9.84 -6.67 3.03
CA ASN A 64 8.92 -7.46 2.22
C ASN A 64 9.34 -7.45 0.74
N LEU A 65 9.76 -6.30 0.18
CA LEU A 65 10.26 -6.23 -1.19
C LEU A 65 11.53 -7.09 -1.37
N LYS A 66 12.48 -7.02 -0.44
CA LYS A 66 13.69 -7.85 -0.47
C LYS A 66 13.38 -9.35 -0.36
N MET A 67 12.46 -9.72 0.54
CA MET A 67 12.04 -11.11 0.73
C MET A 67 11.42 -11.68 -0.55
N LEU A 68 10.70 -10.86 -1.32
CA LEU A 68 10.09 -11.22 -2.59
C LEU A 68 11.04 -11.14 -3.80
N ASP A 69 12.30 -10.75 -3.60
CA ASP A 69 13.23 -10.37 -4.68
C ASP A 69 12.62 -9.35 -5.66
N ASP A 70 11.91 -8.36 -5.10
CA ASP A 70 11.06 -7.47 -5.85
C ASP A 70 11.76 -6.18 -6.26
N ARG A 71 11.93 -6.01 -7.57
CA ARG A 71 12.57 -4.82 -8.16
C ARG A 71 11.87 -3.51 -7.85
N ARG A 72 10.60 -3.48 -7.41
CA ARG A 72 9.96 -2.23 -6.96
C ARG A 72 10.73 -1.55 -5.82
N LEU A 73 11.59 -2.27 -5.08
CA LEU A 73 12.53 -1.68 -4.12
C LEU A 73 13.32 -0.51 -4.73
N PHE A 74 13.90 -0.72 -5.91
CA PHE A 74 14.73 0.26 -6.62
C PHE A 74 13.93 1.45 -7.18
N TYR A 75 12.61 1.32 -7.25
CA TYR A 75 11.69 2.33 -7.77
C TYR A 75 10.99 3.11 -6.65
N PHE A 76 10.87 2.51 -5.47
CA PHE A 76 10.24 3.13 -4.31
C PHE A 76 11.24 4.05 -3.61
N ALA A 77 12.51 3.64 -3.55
CA ALA A 77 13.55 4.33 -2.81
C ALA A 77 14.78 4.67 -3.65
N ASP A 78 15.52 5.66 -3.19
CA ASP A 78 16.95 5.81 -3.45
C ASP A 78 17.74 5.01 -2.38
N PRO A 79 18.96 4.53 -2.67
CA PRO A 79 19.78 3.82 -1.70
C PRO A 79 20.19 4.73 -0.53
N SER A 80 20.49 4.11 0.62
CA SER A 80 21.01 4.80 1.79
C SER A 80 22.36 5.45 1.47
N PRO A 81 22.52 6.78 1.62
CA PRO A 81 23.79 7.42 1.30
C PRO A 81 24.96 6.91 2.14
N ALA A 82 24.72 6.51 3.39
CA ALA A 82 25.75 5.89 4.22
C ALA A 82 26.22 4.53 3.68
N LYS A 83 25.31 3.72 3.11
CA LYS A 83 25.68 2.45 2.48
C LYS A 83 26.47 2.64 1.19
N ILE A 84 26.11 3.64 0.39
CA ILE A 84 26.87 4.01 -0.81
C ILE A 84 28.26 4.53 -0.44
N ALA A 85 28.36 5.42 0.56
CA ALA A 85 29.65 5.88 1.07
C ALA A 85 30.51 4.74 1.66
N GLY A 86 29.85 3.69 2.18
CA GLY A 86 30.48 2.45 2.62
C GLY A 86 30.90 1.49 1.50
N GLY A 87 30.68 1.84 0.23
CA GLY A 87 31.15 1.10 -0.94
C GLY A 87 30.14 0.14 -1.56
N LEU A 88 28.89 0.08 -1.08
CA LEU A 88 27.84 -0.67 -1.76
C LEU A 88 27.40 0.04 -3.05
N SER A 89 27.03 -0.74 -4.06
CA SER A 89 26.42 -0.23 -5.28
C SER A 89 24.94 0.07 -5.05
N ASP A 90 24.41 1.05 -5.76
CA ASP A 90 22.98 1.35 -5.84
C ASP A 90 22.15 0.22 -6.49
N ALA A 91 22.79 -0.71 -7.20
CA ALA A 91 22.16 -1.92 -7.71
C ALA A 91 22.04 -3.06 -6.67
N ASP A 92 22.68 -2.92 -5.52
CA ASP A 92 22.65 -3.92 -4.44
C ASP A 92 21.48 -3.66 -3.49
N THR A 93 20.64 -4.66 -3.23
CA THR A 93 19.52 -4.56 -2.29
C THR A 93 19.97 -4.25 -0.85
N ALA A 94 21.21 -4.59 -0.48
CA ALA A 94 21.79 -4.27 0.82
C ALA A 94 22.07 -2.76 1.00
N ALA A 95 22.12 -1.98 -0.08
CA ALA A 95 22.23 -0.53 -0.03
C ALA A 95 20.91 0.16 0.39
N TYR A 96 19.79 -0.56 0.38
CA TYR A 96 18.46 -0.03 0.69
C TYR A 96 18.11 -0.31 2.15
N VAL A 97 17.88 0.73 2.96
CA VAL A 97 17.69 0.58 4.41
C VAL A 97 16.44 1.35 4.83
N GLY A 98 15.44 0.68 5.37
CA GLY A 98 14.25 1.34 5.87
C GLY A 98 14.41 1.76 7.32
N ALA A 99 13.42 2.47 7.83
CA ALA A 99 13.31 2.75 9.26
C ALA A 99 12.43 1.72 9.96
N ASN A 100 12.90 1.21 11.09
CA ASN A 100 12.04 0.51 12.01
C ASN A 100 11.08 1.51 12.69
N VAL A 101 9.81 1.43 12.32
CA VAL A 101 8.79 2.39 12.79
C VAL A 101 8.45 2.26 14.28
N THR A 102 9.02 1.29 14.98
CA THR A 102 8.87 1.14 16.43
C THR A 102 9.97 1.82 17.25
N ASP A 103 11.03 2.29 16.60
CA ASP A 103 12.13 3.00 17.26
C ASP A 103 11.66 4.35 17.79
N SER A 104 12.44 4.95 18.68
CA SER A 104 12.11 6.28 19.20
C SER A 104 12.23 7.33 18.08
N TYR A 105 11.48 8.42 18.21
CA TYR A 105 11.59 9.55 17.28
C TYR A 105 13.02 10.11 17.23
N ASP A 106 13.71 10.13 18.37
CA ASP A 106 15.07 10.65 18.47
C ASP A 106 16.08 9.74 17.76
N ASP A 107 15.94 8.42 17.86
CA ASP A 107 16.80 7.46 17.16
C ASP A 107 16.58 7.53 15.64
N ILE A 108 15.32 7.57 15.20
CA ILE A 108 14.98 7.72 13.77
C ILE A 108 15.55 9.03 13.25
N THR A 109 15.41 10.13 13.99
CA THR A 109 15.93 11.44 13.60
C THR A 109 17.45 11.43 13.51
N THR A 110 18.13 10.84 14.51
CA THR A 110 19.60 10.73 14.54
C THR A 110 20.12 9.92 13.36
N ASN A 111 19.51 8.77 13.08
CA ASN A 111 19.89 7.90 11.97
C ASN A 111 19.62 8.54 10.61
N LEU A 112 18.52 9.29 10.47
CA LEU A 112 18.26 10.09 9.28
C LEU A 112 19.36 11.14 9.05
N LEU A 113 19.74 11.89 10.09
CA LEU A 113 20.80 12.92 10.00
C LEU A 113 22.17 12.30 9.68
N ASN A 114 22.40 11.07 10.10
CA ASN A 114 23.59 10.27 9.76
C ASN A 114 23.46 9.55 8.40
N ASN A 115 22.46 9.90 7.58
CA ASN A 115 22.20 9.35 6.25
C ASN A 115 22.07 7.81 6.21
N GLN A 116 21.59 7.20 7.30
CA GLN A 116 21.52 5.73 7.42
C GLN A 116 20.38 5.13 6.61
N TYR A 117 19.33 5.91 6.33
CA TYR A 117 18.13 5.42 5.68
C TYR A 117 18.07 5.75 4.20
N SER A 118 17.39 4.86 3.46
CA SER A 118 16.86 5.13 2.15
C SER A 118 15.66 6.06 2.23
N LEU A 119 15.58 6.96 1.25
CA LEU A 119 14.51 7.94 1.09
C LEU A 119 13.68 7.60 -0.14
N LEU A 120 12.54 8.26 -0.31
CA LEU A 120 11.76 8.15 -1.55
C LEU A 120 12.65 8.41 -2.78
N ASN A 121 12.45 7.61 -3.82
CA ASN A 121 13.20 7.73 -5.06
C ASN A 121 13.08 9.14 -5.64
N ALA A 122 14.21 9.74 -6.04
CA ALA A 122 14.24 11.11 -6.52
C ALA A 122 13.33 11.38 -7.72
N ARG A 123 12.89 10.35 -8.46
CA ARG A 123 11.96 10.47 -9.58
C ARG A 123 10.65 11.17 -9.20
N TYR A 124 10.12 10.97 -7.99
CA TYR A 124 8.88 11.61 -7.54
C TYR A 124 9.01 13.13 -7.47
N LEU A 125 10.24 13.64 -7.24
CA LEU A 125 10.55 15.06 -7.19
C LEU A 125 11.03 15.60 -8.55
N LYS A 126 11.77 14.81 -9.33
CA LYS A 126 12.47 15.27 -10.53
C LYS A 126 11.66 15.08 -11.83
N VAL A 127 10.71 14.16 -11.87
CA VAL A 127 9.98 13.83 -13.11
C VAL A 127 8.60 14.47 -13.10
N GLN A 128 8.41 15.46 -13.98
CA GLN A 128 7.14 16.19 -14.11
C GLN A 128 5.99 15.32 -14.63
N ALA A 129 6.22 14.63 -15.75
CA ALA A 129 5.32 13.61 -16.29
C ALA A 129 5.65 12.24 -15.67
N GLY A 130 5.64 12.20 -14.33
CA GLY A 130 5.98 11.02 -13.54
C GLY A 130 4.81 10.03 -13.45
N ASP A 131 4.79 9.25 -12.37
CA ASP A 131 3.76 8.23 -12.15
C ASP A 131 2.35 8.82 -12.25
N PRO A 132 1.42 8.15 -12.94
CA PRO A 132 0.04 8.56 -12.90
C PRO A 132 -0.54 8.41 -11.50
N ARG A 133 -1.62 9.14 -11.21
CA ARG A 133 -2.49 8.86 -10.06
C ARG A 133 -3.51 7.82 -10.48
N ILE A 134 -3.39 6.61 -9.97
CA ILE A 134 -4.25 5.47 -10.26
C ILE A 134 -5.31 5.35 -9.16
N MET A 135 -6.59 5.43 -9.54
CA MET A 135 -7.71 5.22 -8.61
C MET A 135 -8.29 3.81 -8.71
N VAL A 136 -8.40 3.26 -9.91
CA VAL A 136 -8.83 1.88 -10.15
C VAL A 136 -8.00 1.31 -11.29
N SER A 137 -7.43 0.13 -11.10
CA SER A 137 -6.60 -0.54 -12.11
C SER A 137 -6.98 -1.99 -12.31
N TYR A 138 -6.62 -2.53 -13.47
CA TYR A 138 -6.68 -3.96 -13.73
C TYR A 138 -5.94 -4.75 -12.64
N ALA A 139 -4.73 -4.30 -12.26
CA ALA A 139 -3.93 -4.94 -11.22
C ALA A 139 -4.70 -5.09 -9.89
N GLU A 140 -5.33 -4.02 -9.40
CA GLU A 140 -6.12 -4.09 -8.17
C GLU A 140 -7.33 -5.00 -8.33
N GLN A 141 -8.05 -4.90 -9.46
CA GLN A 141 -9.22 -5.73 -9.73
C GLN A 141 -8.85 -7.22 -9.68
N GLN A 142 -7.77 -7.63 -10.36
CA GLN A 142 -7.35 -9.03 -10.36
C GLN A 142 -6.97 -9.49 -8.95
N LEU A 143 -6.29 -8.68 -8.14
CA LEU A 143 -5.99 -9.03 -6.75
C LEU A 143 -7.25 -9.13 -5.87
N ILE A 144 -8.29 -8.33 -6.14
CA ILE A 144 -9.60 -8.47 -5.48
C ILE A 144 -10.30 -9.76 -5.91
N LEU A 145 -10.23 -10.13 -7.19
CA LEU A 145 -10.79 -11.40 -7.70
C LEU A 145 -10.04 -12.61 -7.14
N ALA A 146 -8.72 -12.51 -6.98
CA ALA A 146 -7.91 -13.53 -6.33
C ALA A 146 -8.39 -13.77 -4.89
N GLU A 147 -8.55 -12.70 -4.10
CA GLU A 147 -9.09 -12.78 -2.73
C GLU A 147 -10.50 -13.39 -2.74
N ALA A 148 -11.38 -12.95 -3.62
CA ALA A 148 -12.75 -13.47 -3.73
C ALA A 148 -12.76 -14.96 -4.09
N ARG A 149 -11.83 -15.42 -4.93
CA ARG A 149 -11.71 -16.82 -5.31
C ARG A 149 -11.20 -17.69 -4.16
N VAL A 150 -10.21 -17.21 -3.39
CA VAL A 150 -9.71 -17.88 -2.18
C VAL A 150 -10.81 -17.98 -1.11
N LEU A 151 -11.60 -16.91 -0.95
CA LEU A 151 -12.72 -16.87 0.00
C LEU A 151 -13.98 -17.62 -0.49
N GLY A 152 -13.96 -18.16 -1.70
CA GLY A 152 -15.09 -18.91 -2.28
C GLY A 152 -16.30 -18.06 -2.64
N TRP A 153 -16.13 -16.75 -2.89
CA TRP A 153 -17.23 -15.87 -3.30
C TRP A 153 -17.57 -16.03 -4.78
N ILE A 154 -16.61 -16.45 -5.59
CA ILE A 154 -16.77 -16.74 -7.02
C ILE A 154 -16.14 -18.10 -7.37
N THR A 155 -16.58 -18.69 -8.48
CA THR A 155 -16.10 -19.98 -8.98
C THR A 155 -15.33 -19.87 -10.30
N THR A 156 -15.49 -18.77 -11.03
CA THR A 156 -14.83 -18.47 -12.30
C THR A 156 -13.33 -18.19 -12.11
N GLY A 157 -12.50 -18.74 -13.00
CA GLY A 157 -11.03 -18.59 -12.93
C GLY A 157 -10.41 -19.30 -11.73
N THR A 158 -9.11 -19.09 -11.51
CA THR A 158 -8.38 -19.59 -10.34
C THR A 158 -7.78 -18.43 -9.55
N ALA A 159 -7.56 -18.65 -8.25
CA ALA A 159 -6.94 -17.64 -7.40
C ALA A 159 -5.52 -17.30 -7.85
N GLN A 160 -4.78 -18.31 -8.33
CA GLN A 160 -3.43 -18.14 -8.86
C GLN A 160 -3.42 -17.28 -10.13
N ASP A 161 -4.27 -17.57 -11.11
CA ASP A 161 -4.30 -16.79 -12.36
C ASP A 161 -4.61 -15.32 -12.10
N TYR A 162 -5.57 -15.04 -11.20
CA TYR A 162 -5.91 -13.69 -10.78
C TYR A 162 -4.77 -13.02 -9.99
N TYR A 163 -4.12 -13.74 -9.09
CA TYR A 163 -2.98 -13.22 -8.35
C TYR A 163 -1.84 -12.84 -9.31
N GLU A 164 -1.43 -13.76 -10.17
CA GLU A 164 -0.31 -13.57 -11.07
C GLU A 164 -0.60 -12.49 -12.10
N SER A 165 -1.78 -12.48 -12.73
CA SER A 165 -2.15 -11.41 -13.66
C SER A 165 -2.19 -10.03 -13.00
N GLY A 166 -2.67 -9.95 -11.75
CA GLY A 166 -2.66 -8.73 -10.96
C GLY A 166 -1.26 -8.22 -10.67
N VAL A 167 -0.36 -9.10 -10.22
CA VAL A 167 1.04 -8.76 -9.93
C VAL A 167 1.80 -8.40 -11.21
N LYS A 168 1.63 -9.16 -12.31
CA LYS A 168 2.24 -8.83 -13.61
C LYS A 168 1.83 -7.44 -14.07
N ALA A 169 0.54 -7.12 -13.99
CA ALA A 169 0.05 -5.79 -14.34
C ALA A 169 0.59 -4.68 -13.41
N ALA A 170 0.71 -4.96 -12.11
CA ALA A 170 1.31 -4.04 -11.14
C ALA A 170 2.81 -3.79 -11.40
N LEU A 171 3.55 -4.80 -11.84
CA LEU A 171 4.96 -4.65 -12.19
C LEU A 171 5.12 -3.92 -13.53
N ALA A 172 4.25 -4.20 -14.51
CA ALA A 172 4.31 -3.60 -15.83
C ALA A 172 4.23 -2.06 -15.82
N THR A 173 3.59 -1.46 -14.80
CA THR A 173 3.55 0.02 -14.65
C THR A 173 4.93 0.65 -14.49
N TYR A 174 5.92 -0.12 -14.03
CA TYR A 174 7.29 0.36 -13.81
C TYR A 174 8.19 0.21 -15.04
N MET A 175 7.73 -0.44 -16.12
CA MET A 175 8.52 -0.67 -17.33
C MET A 175 8.83 0.63 -18.10
N SER A 176 7.99 1.66 -17.95
CA SER A 176 8.15 2.95 -18.64
C SER A 176 8.90 4.01 -17.84
N VAL A 177 9.35 3.69 -16.62
CA VAL A 177 10.10 4.62 -15.78
C VAL A 177 11.49 4.84 -16.39
N ASP A 178 11.95 6.09 -16.36
CA ASP A 178 13.26 6.49 -16.86
C ASP A 178 14.39 5.63 -16.21
N PRO A 179 15.23 4.95 -17.02
CA PRO A 179 16.33 4.13 -16.54
C PRO A 179 17.30 4.82 -15.58
N SER A 180 17.40 6.15 -15.56
CA SER A 180 18.25 6.86 -14.60
C SER A 180 17.77 6.75 -13.15
N PHE A 181 16.55 6.27 -12.92
CA PHE A 181 15.93 6.14 -11.59
C PHE A 181 15.68 4.69 -11.16
N VAL A 182 16.18 3.70 -11.91
CA VAL A 182 15.95 2.27 -11.63
C VAL A 182 17.17 1.57 -11.03
N HIS A 183 18.27 2.31 -10.81
CA HIS A 183 19.47 1.83 -10.11
C HIS A 183 20.00 0.49 -10.65
N GLY A 184 20.12 0.38 -11.99
CA GLY A 184 20.62 -0.83 -12.66
C GLY A 184 19.65 -2.03 -12.66
N ASN A 185 18.45 -1.89 -12.11
CA ASN A 185 17.48 -2.97 -11.94
C ASN A 185 16.16 -2.71 -12.68
N PRO A 186 16.17 -2.60 -14.03
CA PRO A 186 14.96 -2.32 -14.78
C PRO A 186 13.93 -3.47 -14.65
N VAL A 187 12.66 -3.14 -14.48
CA VAL A 187 11.56 -4.09 -14.67
C VAL A 187 11.41 -4.34 -16.17
N THR A 188 11.70 -5.56 -16.60
CA THR A 188 11.57 -6.02 -17.99
C THR A 188 10.49 -7.10 -18.08
N GLN A 189 10.00 -7.38 -19.30
CA GLN A 189 9.07 -8.49 -19.51
C GLN A 189 9.66 -9.82 -19.00
N SER A 190 10.93 -10.07 -19.31
CA SER A 190 11.63 -11.26 -18.82
C SER A 190 11.68 -11.34 -17.30
N TYR A 191 11.82 -10.22 -16.58
CA TYR A 191 11.76 -10.23 -15.12
C TYR A 191 10.34 -10.55 -14.63
N ILE A 192 9.31 -9.92 -15.22
CA ILE A 192 7.91 -10.16 -14.88
C ILE A 192 7.52 -11.64 -15.08
N ASP A 193 7.95 -12.24 -16.18
CA ASP A 193 7.65 -13.65 -16.50
C ASP A 193 8.31 -14.63 -15.53
N ASN A 194 9.43 -14.26 -14.91
CA ASN A 194 10.18 -15.08 -13.95
C ASN A 194 9.96 -14.66 -12.48
N TYR A 195 9.05 -13.71 -12.21
CA TYR A 195 8.84 -13.15 -10.86
C TYR A 195 8.31 -14.18 -9.85
N PHE A 196 7.48 -15.13 -10.27
CA PHE A 196 6.74 -16.04 -9.39
C PHE A 196 7.57 -17.24 -8.92
N THR A 197 8.74 -16.98 -8.37
CA THR A 197 9.66 -17.97 -7.80
C THR A 197 9.95 -17.66 -6.33
N GLY A 198 10.53 -18.62 -5.59
CA GLY A 198 10.87 -18.44 -4.18
C GLY A 198 9.67 -17.98 -3.34
N GLU A 199 9.83 -16.88 -2.59
CA GLU A 199 8.77 -16.33 -1.74
C GLU A 199 7.61 -15.70 -2.53
N ALA A 200 7.85 -15.26 -3.77
CA ALA A 200 6.84 -14.68 -4.64
C ALA A 200 5.97 -15.74 -5.36
N ALA A 201 6.36 -17.03 -5.33
CA ALA A 201 5.53 -18.12 -5.85
C ALA A 201 4.18 -18.17 -5.12
N PHE A 202 3.09 -18.45 -5.86
CA PHE A 202 1.75 -18.46 -5.28
C PHE A 202 1.64 -19.52 -4.17
N LYS A 203 1.17 -19.11 -2.99
CA LYS A 203 1.14 -20.00 -1.81
C LYS A 203 0.05 -21.07 -1.94
N SER A 204 0.22 -22.19 -1.23
CA SER A 204 -0.73 -23.32 -1.24
C SER A 204 -1.76 -23.25 -0.11
N ALA A 205 -1.36 -22.78 1.08
CA ALA A 205 -2.26 -22.63 2.22
C ALA A 205 -3.13 -21.38 2.06
N THR A 206 -4.44 -21.52 2.30
CA THR A 206 -5.44 -20.44 2.18
C THR A 206 -5.03 -19.16 2.91
N ASP A 207 -4.56 -19.27 4.16
CA ASP A 207 -4.18 -18.09 4.95
C ASP A 207 -2.96 -17.38 4.37
N ASP A 208 -2.02 -18.13 3.80
CA ASP A 208 -0.82 -17.56 3.19
C ASP A 208 -1.11 -16.96 1.82
N GLN A 209 -2.04 -17.56 1.05
CA GLN A 209 -2.58 -16.95 -0.18
C GLN A 209 -3.21 -15.60 0.10
N LEU A 210 -4.06 -15.51 1.14
CA LEU A 210 -4.70 -14.25 1.52
C LEU A 210 -3.66 -13.19 1.91
N LYS A 211 -2.70 -13.53 2.79
CA LYS A 211 -1.62 -12.61 3.17
C LYS A 211 -0.81 -12.15 1.97
N GLN A 212 -0.47 -13.05 1.05
CA GLN A 212 0.28 -12.75 -0.16
C GLN A 212 -0.49 -11.80 -1.09
N ILE A 213 -1.79 -12.03 -1.30
CA ILE A 213 -2.67 -11.15 -2.08
C ILE A 213 -2.76 -9.76 -1.42
N TRP A 214 -2.98 -9.71 -0.11
CA TRP A 214 -3.09 -8.44 0.63
C TRP A 214 -1.77 -7.67 0.64
N LEU A 215 -0.63 -8.36 0.73
CA LEU A 215 0.69 -7.73 0.60
C LEU A 215 0.85 -7.05 -0.75
N GLN A 216 0.54 -7.76 -1.83
CA GLN A 216 0.65 -7.22 -3.19
C GLN A 216 -0.29 -6.02 -3.39
N ARG A 217 -1.51 -6.05 -2.83
CA ARG A 217 -2.41 -4.90 -2.82
C ARG A 217 -1.88 -3.72 -2.01
N TYR A 218 -1.27 -3.99 -0.86
CA TYR A 218 -0.64 -2.95 -0.04
C TYR A 218 0.54 -2.28 -0.77
N LEU A 219 1.41 -3.07 -1.41
CA LEU A 219 2.54 -2.57 -2.21
C LEU A 219 2.07 -1.81 -3.46
N LEU A 220 0.97 -2.25 -4.10
CA LEU A 220 0.36 -1.56 -5.25
C LEU A 220 -0.07 -0.13 -4.91
N GLN A 221 -0.43 0.14 -3.65
CA GLN A 221 -0.94 1.43 -3.21
C GLN A 221 0.14 2.42 -2.77
N PHE A 222 1.41 2.01 -2.79
CA PHE A 222 2.55 2.86 -2.45
C PHE A 222 2.58 4.12 -3.32
N MET A 223 2.53 5.30 -2.69
CA MET A 223 2.49 6.61 -3.36
C MET A 223 1.33 6.80 -4.36
N GLN A 224 0.26 6.00 -4.27
CA GLN A 224 -0.91 6.06 -5.14
C GLN A 224 -2.18 6.46 -4.37
N ASP A 225 -2.57 5.64 -3.40
CA ASP A 225 -3.77 5.89 -2.58
C ASP A 225 -3.55 5.44 -1.12
N PRO A 226 -3.24 6.38 -0.22
CA PRO A 226 -3.00 6.05 1.19
C PRO A 226 -4.28 5.60 1.92
N PHE A 227 -5.48 5.97 1.45
CA PHE A 227 -6.73 5.61 2.12
C PHE A 227 -7.11 4.16 1.85
N SER A 228 -6.97 3.70 0.61
CA SER A 228 -7.19 2.29 0.29
C SER A 228 -6.22 1.38 1.07
N ALA A 229 -4.97 1.79 1.25
CA ALA A 229 -3.98 1.06 2.08
C ALA A 229 -4.36 1.04 3.55
N PHE A 230 -4.79 2.19 4.08
CA PHE A 230 -5.30 2.31 5.44
C PHE A 230 -6.45 1.32 5.66
N PHE A 231 -7.50 1.38 4.84
CA PHE A 231 -8.68 0.53 5.03
C PHE A 231 -8.41 -0.95 4.72
N LEU A 232 -7.54 -1.27 3.76
CA LEU A 232 -7.10 -2.63 3.50
C LEU A 232 -6.47 -3.25 4.74
N GLN A 233 -5.52 -2.53 5.36
CA GLN A 233 -4.83 -3.03 6.55
C GLN A 233 -5.78 -3.17 7.74
N ARG A 234 -6.73 -2.24 7.95
CA ARG A 234 -7.73 -2.38 9.03
C ARG A 234 -8.70 -3.53 8.79
N ARG A 235 -9.07 -3.78 7.53
CA ARG A 235 -10.01 -4.84 7.14
C ARG A 235 -9.40 -6.24 7.28
N THR A 236 -8.11 -6.38 7.01
CA THR A 236 -7.42 -7.67 6.90
C THR A 236 -6.45 -7.94 8.05
N GLY A 237 -6.00 -6.89 8.74
CA GLY A 237 -4.89 -6.94 9.68
C GLY A 237 -3.51 -7.07 9.03
N TYR A 238 -3.43 -7.05 7.70
CA TYR A 238 -2.21 -7.34 6.95
C TYR A 238 -1.80 -6.19 5.99
N PRO A 239 -0.48 -5.90 5.84
CA PRO A 239 0.62 -6.45 6.63
C PRO A 239 0.50 -6.09 8.11
N VAL A 240 1.09 -6.93 8.95
CA VAL A 240 1.09 -6.70 10.40
C VAL A 240 1.99 -5.50 10.66
N PHE A 241 1.38 -4.42 11.17
CA PHE A 241 2.14 -3.24 11.57
C PHE A 241 2.79 -3.50 12.93
N PRO A 242 4.12 -3.31 13.05
CA PRO A 242 4.79 -3.49 14.31
C PRO A 242 4.39 -2.36 15.28
N ILE A 243 4.25 -2.69 16.57
CA ILE A 243 3.83 -1.76 17.61
C ILE A 243 4.80 -1.88 18.78
N ASN A 244 5.29 -0.75 19.26
CA ASN A 244 6.02 -0.66 20.52
C ASN A 244 5.28 0.29 21.47
N PRO A 245 4.72 -0.21 22.58
CA PRO A 245 4.00 0.63 23.54
C PRO A 245 4.83 1.77 24.14
N ALA A 246 6.15 1.61 24.21
CA ALA A 246 7.06 2.62 24.76
C ALA A 246 7.19 3.85 23.84
N THR A 247 7.07 3.66 22.53
CA THR A 247 7.19 4.74 21.52
C THR A 247 5.85 5.13 20.91
N SER A 248 4.80 4.36 21.17
CA SER A 248 3.44 4.60 20.67
C SER A 248 2.86 5.93 21.16
N LEU A 249 2.37 6.75 20.23
CA LEU A 249 1.64 7.99 20.53
C LEU A 249 0.12 7.78 20.68
N ASN A 250 -0.37 6.54 20.58
CA ASN A 250 -1.77 6.25 20.81
C ASN A 250 -2.10 6.42 22.30
N VAL A 251 -2.76 7.53 22.63
CA VAL A 251 -3.09 7.91 24.02
C VAL A 251 -4.16 7.02 24.65
N ASN A 252 -5.03 6.42 23.85
CA ASN A 252 -6.13 5.60 24.33
C ASN A 252 -5.77 4.11 24.45
N ASN A 253 -4.87 3.61 23.60
CA ASN A 253 -4.34 2.26 23.69
C ASN A 253 -2.95 2.13 23.04
N LYS A 254 -1.90 2.09 23.86
CA LYS A 254 -0.50 2.02 23.42
C LYS A 254 -0.17 0.77 22.59
N ASN A 255 -0.96 -0.29 22.71
CA ASN A 255 -0.78 -1.56 21.99
C ASN A 255 -1.61 -1.65 20.70
N ALA A 256 -2.35 -0.60 20.31
CA ALA A 256 -3.26 -0.64 19.17
C ALA A 256 -2.89 0.37 18.08
N ILE A 257 -3.19 -0.02 16.84
CA ILE A 257 -3.21 0.89 15.70
C ILE A 257 -4.58 1.56 15.63
N PRO A 258 -4.67 2.90 15.55
CA PRO A 258 -5.92 3.61 15.33
C PRO A 258 -6.69 3.10 14.10
N VAL A 259 -7.98 2.90 14.28
CA VAL A 259 -8.88 2.35 13.24
C VAL A 259 -9.75 3.42 12.59
N ARG A 260 -9.79 4.63 13.14
CA ARG A 260 -10.53 5.77 12.61
C ARG A 260 -9.91 7.10 13.07
N TRP A 261 -10.43 8.18 12.51
CA TRP A 261 -10.14 9.55 12.94
C TRP A 261 -11.25 10.06 13.86
N LEU A 262 -10.90 10.98 14.75
CA LEU A 262 -11.87 11.78 15.49
C LEU A 262 -12.66 12.66 14.51
N TYR A 263 -13.86 13.09 14.91
CA TYR A 263 -14.56 14.11 14.13
C TYR A 263 -13.78 15.44 14.19
N PRO A 264 -13.80 16.24 13.10
CA PRO A 264 -13.18 17.56 13.12
C PRO A 264 -13.78 18.45 14.22
N GLY A 265 -12.96 19.30 14.84
CA GLY A 265 -13.42 20.23 15.88
C GLY A 265 -14.53 21.19 15.40
N SER A 266 -14.64 21.43 14.09
CA SER A 266 -15.73 22.22 13.51
C SER A 266 -17.11 21.59 13.73
N GLU A 267 -17.22 20.26 13.81
CA GLU A 267 -18.49 19.58 14.06
C GLU A 267 -19.02 19.89 15.47
N LEU A 268 -18.12 20.02 16.45
CA LEU A 268 -18.49 20.44 17.81
C LEU A 268 -19.02 21.88 17.85
N ASN A 269 -18.46 22.76 17.01
CA ASN A 269 -18.81 24.18 16.99
C ASN A 269 -20.09 24.47 16.21
N TYR A 270 -20.32 23.76 15.10
CA TYR A 270 -21.36 24.12 14.13
C TYR A 270 -22.42 23.05 13.90
N ASN A 271 -22.19 21.81 14.36
CA ASN A 271 -23.06 20.66 14.06
C ASN A 271 -23.26 19.72 15.28
N LYS A 272 -23.21 20.30 16.48
CA LYS A 272 -23.09 19.57 17.75
C LYS A 272 -24.14 18.47 17.95
N GLN A 273 -25.40 18.75 17.66
CA GLN A 273 -26.48 17.78 17.87
C GLN A 273 -26.30 16.54 16.97
N ASN A 274 -26.04 16.74 15.68
CA ASN A 274 -25.80 15.63 14.75
C ASN A 274 -24.55 14.84 15.10
N LEU A 275 -23.50 15.50 15.60
CA LEU A 275 -22.31 14.83 16.11
C LEU A 275 -22.63 13.92 17.30
N ILE A 276 -23.38 14.42 18.29
CA ILE A 276 -23.81 13.62 19.45
C ILE A 276 -24.62 12.40 18.99
N ASP A 277 -25.57 12.59 18.07
CA ASP A 277 -26.40 11.50 17.55
C ASP A 277 -25.57 10.47 16.76
N ALA A 278 -24.55 10.92 16.02
CA ALA A 278 -23.63 10.03 15.31
C ALA A 278 -22.74 9.22 16.28
N LEU A 279 -22.25 9.84 17.36
CA LEU A 279 -21.44 9.19 18.38
C LEU A 279 -22.25 8.17 19.19
N ASN A 280 -23.47 8.52 19.58
CA ASN A 280 -24.36 7.61 20.30
C ASN A 280 -24.67 6.35 19.47
N ARG A 281 -24.98 6.52 18.18
CA ARG A 281 -25.28 5.38 17.28
C ARG A 281 -24.09 4.45 17.05
N GLN A 282 -22.87 4.98 16.99
CA GLN A 282 -21.72 4.20 16.51
C GLN A 282 -20.80 3.71 17.64
N TYR A 283 -20.61 4.55 18.67
CA TYR A 283 -19.49 4.47 19.60
C TYR A 283 -19.90 4.71 21.06
N GLY A 284 -21.19 4.55 21.39
CA GLY A 284 -21.68 4.72 22.76
C GLY A 284 -21.49 6.14 23.31
N GLY A 285 -21.47 7.15 22.43
CA GLY A 285 -21.31 8.55 22.80
C GLY A 285 -19.86 9.03 22.92
N VAL A 286 -18.87 8.14 22.76
CA VAL A 286 -17.44 8.48 22.94
C VAL A 286 -16.73 8.58 21.60
N ASP A 287 -16.11 9.73 21.33
CA ASP A 287 -15.27 9.92 20.15
C ASP A 287 -13.83 9.47 20.44
N GLU A 288 -13.45 8.29 19.98
CA GLU A 288 -12.11 7.72 20.19
C GLU A 288 -11.55 7.06 18.92
N ILE A 289 -10.25 7.21 18.69
CA ILE A 289 -9.55 6.70 17.50
C ILE A 289 -9.50 5.16 17.41
N ASN A 290 -9.68 4.43 18.52
CA ASN A 290 -9.70 2.97 18.54
C ASN A 290 -11.12 2.38 18.46
N ASN A 291 -12.16 3.21 18.50
CA ASN A 291 -13.53 2.72 18.39
C ASN A 291 -13.77 2.12 16.99
N LYS A 292 -14.04 0.81 16.93
CA LYS A 292 -14.18 0.07 15.67
C LYS A 292 -15.34 0.62 14.85
N MET A 293 -15.03 1.02 13.61
CA MET A 293 -16.04 1.39 12.60
C MET A 293 -16.98 0.22 12.32
N TRP A 294 -18.22 0.50 11.91
CA TRP A 294 -19.22 -0.54 11.60
C TRP A 294 -18.69 -1.61 10.64
N LEU A 295 -17.95 -1.23 9.60
CA LEU A 295 -17.37 -2.15 8.61
C LEU A 295 -16.31 -3.12 9.18
N LEU A 296 -15.76 -2.83 10.37
CA LEU A 296 -14.78 -3.63 11.09
C LEU A 296 -15.39 -4.43 12.25
N LYS A 297 -16.67 -4.23 12.55
CA LYS A 297 -17.40 -4.99 13.58
C LYS A 297 -17.88 -6.33 13.04
#